data_AF-A0A4Z2DEV5-F1
#
_entry.id   AF-A0A4Z2DEV5-F1
#
_cell.length_a   1.000
_cell.length_b   1.000
_cell.length_c   1.000
_cell.angle_alpha   90.00
_cell.angle_beta   90.00
_cell.angle_gamma   90.00
#
_symmetry.space_group_name_H-M   'P 1'
#
loop_
_entity.id
_entity.type
_entity.pdbx_description
1 polymer ?
#
loop_
_entity_poly.entity_id
_entity_poly.type
_entity_poly.pdbx_seq_one_letter_code
_entity_poly.pdbx_strand_id
1 'polypeptide(L)'
;MSIQQLDDDYDGIYDKLKLKFQFPIEDKINQLYIVLLFSYQLKQRVNLIMQTPLVIQFDAPSLLGFKKYSMYGHLSLHQREPLLEGYVNTVYNNSIVNNEQYKLKDLQSESIQKYLSKRYVTLKVDPKYEIWTLGSTNFLDQLVLNLTLFYKPSKIWYPFSSICALNFSFFCKDCFLTSLVIC
;
A
#
# COMPACT_ATOMS: atom_id res chain seq x y z
N MET A 1 7.18 -14.65 -9.36
CA MET A 1 6.86 -13.53 -8.45
C MET A 1 7.87 -13.52 -7.32
N SER A 2 8.37 -12.34 -6.93
CA SER A 2 9.31 -12.17 -5.81
C SER A 2 8.85 -11.02 -4.92
N ILE A 3 8.83 -11.27 -3.60
CA ILE A 3 8.54 -10.28 -2.56
C ILE A 3 9.76 -10.22 -1.66
N GLN A 4 10.29 -9.02 -1.40
CA GLN A 4 11.41 -8.81 -0.50
C GLN A 4 11.11 -7.61 0.39
N GLN A 5 11.20 -7.81 1.70
CA GLN A 5 11.26 -6.73 2.68
C GLN A 5 12.73 -6.56 3.07
N LEU A 6 13.22 -5.33 3.01
CA LEU A 6 14.64 -5.03 3.22
C LEU A 6 14.73 -3.96 4.31
N ASP A 7 15.69 -4.19 5.19
CA ASP A 7 16.16 -3.31 6.24
C ASP A 7 17.55 -2.84 5.77
N ASP A 8 17.66 -1.54 5.46
CA ASP A 8 18.86 -0.97 4.85
C ASP A 8 19.87 -0.47 5.90
N ASP A 9 19.39 -0.06 7.07
CA ASP A 9 20.22 0.45 8.16
C ASP A 9 20.49 -0.60 9.26
N TYR A 10 19.92 -1.80 9.12
CA TYR A 10 20.05 -2.93 10.01
C TYR A 10 19.56 -2.65 11.44
N ASP A 11 18.56 -1.75 11.60
CA ASP A 11 17.98 -1.41 12.89
C ASP A 11 16.92 -2.44 13.37
N GLY A 12 16.61 -3.45 12.55
CA GLY A 12 15.61 -4.48 12.79
C GLY A 12 14.19 -4.08 12.36
N ILE A 13 14.02 -2.93 11.71
CA ILE A 13 12.77 -2.44 11.13
C ILE A 13 12.93 -2.46 9.61
N TYR A 14 11.90 -2.93 8.90
CA TYR A 14 11.95 -2.88 7.44
C TYR A 14 11.80 -1.45 6.91
N ASP A 15 12.67 -1.06 5.99
CA ASP A 15 12.68 0.24 5.33
C ASP A 15 11.97 0.24 3.99
N LYS A 16 11.98 -0.91 3.29
CA LYS A 16 11.43 -0.99 1.94
C LYS A 16 10.84 -2.35 1.61
N LEU A 17 9.80 -2.31 0.79
CA LEU A 17 9.15 -3.45 0.17
C LEU A 17 9.42 -3.42 -1.32
N LYS A 18 10.11 -4.45 -1.82
CA LYS A 18 10.30 -4.69 -3.25
C LYS A 18 9.39 -5.83 -3.69
N LEU A 19 8.57 -5.55 -4.69
CA LEU A 19 7.70 -6.51 -5.36
C LEU A 19 8.12 -6.60 -6.81
N LYS A 20 8.35 -7.82 -7.30
CA LYS A 20 8.64 -8.09 -8.70
C LYS A 20 7.69 -9.15 -9.24
N PHE A 21 6.88 -8.74 -10.21
CA PHE A 21 5.99 -9.62 -10.95
C PHE A 21 6.50 -9.80 -12.36
N GLN A 22 6.44 -11.04 -12.83
CA GLN A 22 6.76 -11.41 -14.19
C GLN A 22 5.66 -12.35 -14.64
N PHE A 23 4.95 -11.98 -15.69
CA PHE A 23 3.89 -12.81 -16.24
C PHE A 23 3.90 -12.74 -17.77
N PRO A 24 3.68 -13.88 -18.44
CA PRO A 24 3.46 -13.89 -19.88
C PRO A 24 2.10 -13.24 -20.15
N ILE A 25 2.05 -12.33 -21.11
CA ILE A 25 0.81 -11.69 -21.54
C ILE A 25 0.66 -11.96 -23.03
N GLU A 26 -0.54 -12.41 -23.39
CA GLU A 26 -0.93 -12.62 -24.79
C GLU A 26 -1.74 -11.43 -25.33
N ASP A 27 -2.48 -10.73 -24.46
CA ASP A 27 -3.43 -9.67 -24.82
C ASP A 27 -3.03 -8.26 -24.35
N LYS A 28 -3.63 -7.23 -24.96
CA LYS A 28 -3.44 -5.84 -24.48
C LYS A 28 -4.11 -5.66 -23.12
N ILE A 29 -3.32 -5.34 -22.09
CA ILE A 29 -3.83 -4.91 -20.78
C ILE A 29 -4.17 -3.43 -20.84
N ASN A 30 -5.43 -3.09 -20.57
CA ASN A 30 -5.87 -1.69 -20.48
C ASN A 30 -5.66 -1.14 -19.06
N GLN A 31 -5.97 -1.95 -18.05
CA GLN A 31 -5.88 -1.58 -16.64
C GLN A 31 -5.38 -2.78 -15.83
N LEU A 32 -4.60 -2.50 -14.81
CA LEU A 32 -4.13 -3.49 -13.86
C LEU A 32 -4.32 -2.96 -12.44
N TYR A 33 -4.78 -3.83 -11.54
CA TYR A 33 -5.02 -3.48 -10.15
C TYR A 33 -4.20 -4.39 -9.24
N ILE A 34 -3.41 -3.78 -8.37
CA ILE A 34 -2.70 -4.49 -7.32
C ILE A 34 -3.29 -4.07 -5.98
N VAL A 35 -3.77 -5.05 -5.22
CA VAL A 35 -4.27 -4.86 -3.86
C VAL A 35 -3.29 -5.51 -2.90
N LEU A 36 -2.69 -4.68 -2.04
CA LEU A 36 -1.79 -5.07 -0.98
C LEU A 36 -2.51 -4.96 0.35
N LEU A 37 -2.59 -6.03 1.14
CA LEU A 37 -3.16 -5.96 2.48
C LEU A 37 -2.04 -5.73 3.50
N PHE A 38 -2.07 -4.59 4.17
CA PHE A 38 -1.10 -4.23 5.20
C PHE A 38 -1.67 -4.44 6.59
N SER A 39 -0.85 -5.03 7.47
CA SER A 39 -1.01 -4.90 8.91
C SER A 39 -0.06 -3.80 9.38
N TYR A 40 -0.63 -2.76 9.97
CA TYR A 40 0.07 -1.55 10.38
C TYR A 40 -0.12 -1.36 11.88
N GLN A 41 0.99 -1.30 12.63
CA GLN A 41 0.94 -1.10 14.07
C GLN A 41 1.88 0.01 14.55
N LEU A 42 1.30 0.96 15.28
CA LEU A 42 2.01 2.01 15.99
C LEU A 42 1.99 1.69 17.49
N LYS A 43 3.16 1.78 18.14
CA LYS A 43 3.35 1.44 19.56
C LYS A 43 3.91 2.60 20.41
N GLN A 44 4.01 3.82 19.85
CA GLN A 44 4.70 4.94 20.51
C GLN A 44 3.74 5.77 21.39
N ARG A 45 3.03 6.76 20.82
CA ARG A 45 2.08 7.61 21.57
C ARG A 45 0.62 7.16 21.49
N VAL A 46 0.29 6.43 20.42
CA VAL A 46 -1.02 5.81 20.21
C VAL A 46 -0.77 4.36 19.85
N ASN A 47 -1.48 3.48 20.54
CA ASN A 47 -1.53 2.07 20.22
C ASN A 47 -2.57 1.86 19.12
N LEU A 48 -2.18 2.13 17.87
CA LEU A 48 -3.02 1.87 16.69
C LEU A 48 -2.68 0.49 16.15
N ILE A 49 -3.69 -0.36 16.02
CA ILE A 49 -3.59 -1.60 15.25
C ILE A 49 -4.58 -1.47 14.10
N MET A 50 -4.08 -1.47 12.87
CA MET A 50 -4.87 -1.27 11.68
C MET A 50 -4.54 -2.34 10.64
N GLN A 51 -5.57 -2.97 10.11
CA GLN A 51 -5.47 -3.76 8.88
C GLN A 51 -6.10 -2.95 7.76
N THR A 52 -5.37 -2.65 6.69
CA THR A 52 -5.89 -1.84 5.59
C THR A 52 -5.40 -2.32 4.23
N PRO A 53 -6.27 -2.36 3.22
CA PRO A 53 -5.84 -2.53 1.85
C PRO A 53 -5.16 -1.25 1.35
N LEU A 54 -4.17 -1.43 0.48
CA LEU A 54 -3.57 -0.41 -0.36
C LEU A 54 -3.81 -0.83 -1.81
N VAL A 55 -4.54 -0.01 -2.55
CA VAL A 55 -4.82 -0.24 -3.97
C VAL A 55 -3.84 0.58 -4.79
N ILE A 56 -3.15 -0.09 -5.70
CA ILE A 56 -2.31 0.55 -6.70
C ILE A 56 -2.93 0.21 -8.05
N GLN A 57 -3.52 1.24 -8.67
CA GLN A 57 -4.07 1.16 -10.02
C GLN A 57 -3.04 1.66 -11.03
N PHE A 58 -2.95 0.94 -12.14
CA PHE A 58 -2.14 1.31 -13.29
C PHE A 58 -3.03 1.42 -14.51
N ASP A 59 -3.01 2.57 -15.16
CA ASP A 59 -3.63 2.76 -16.46
C ASP A 59 -2.55 2.59 -17.52
N ALA A 60 -2.66 1.54 -18.33
CA ALA A 60 -1.65 1.21 -19.32
C ALA A 60 -1.61 2.27 -20.43
N PRO A 61 -0.43 2.67 -20.92
CA PRO A 61 -0.32 3.56 -22.06
C PRO A 61 -0.99 2.92 -23.30
N SER A 62 -2.02 3.59 -23.82
CA SER A 62 -2.90 3.05 -24.86
C SER A 62 -2.24 2.88 -26.24
N LEU A 63 -1.13 3.57 -26.53
CA LEU A 63 -0.60 3.66 -27.89
C LEU A 63 0.53 2.69 -28.27
N LEU A 64 1.36 2.21 -27.33
CA LEU A 64 2.64 1.57 -27.71
C LEU A 64 2.94 0.21 -27.04
N GLY A 65 2.03 -0.30 -26.21
CA GLY A 65 2.36 -1.45 -25.36
C GLY A 65 3.51 -1.12 -24.40
N PHE A 66 3.71 -1.96 -23.40
CA PHE A 66 4.79 -1.77 -22.43
C PHE A 66 5.34 -3.12 -22.01
N LYS A 67 6.67 -3.22 -21.91
CA LYS A 67 7.36 -4.44 -21.48
C LYS A 67 7.70 -4.43 -20.00
N LYS A 68 7.86 -3.23 -19.44
CA LYS A 68 8.22 -3.07 -18.04
C LYS A 68 7.58 -1.83 -17.46
N TYR A 69 7.07 -1.99 -16.25
CA TYR A 69 6.56 -0.92 -15.43
C TYR A 69 7.37 -0.89 -14.12
N SER A 70 7.77 0.29 -13.68
CA SER A 70 8.49 0.47 -12.42
C SER A 70 7.89 1.62 -11.63
N MET A 71 7.48 1.33 -10.41
CA MET A 71 6.92 2.30 -9.47
C MET A 71 7.84 2.42 -8.26
N TYR A 72 8.07 3.67 -7.86
CA TYR A 72 8.74 4.01 -6.61
C TYR A 72 7.82 4.94 -5.83
N GLY A 73 7.61 4.67 -4.55
CA GLY A 73 6.79 5.58 -3.74
C GLY A 73 6.95 5.35 -2.26
N HIS A 74 6.54 6.33 -1.48
CA HIS A 74 6.57 6.23 -0.02
C HIS A 74 5.21 5.79 0.50
N LEU A 75 5.21 4.78 1.38
CA LEU A 75 4.03 4.42 2.13
C LEU A 75 3.83 5.47 3.23
N SER A 76 2.70 6.17 3.17
CA SER A 76 2.37 7.25 4.10
C SER A 76 1.02 7.00 4.75
N LEU A 77 0.94 7.20 6.06
CA LEU A 77 -0.32 7.22 6.79
C LEU A 77 -1.12 8.48 6.43
N HIS A 78 -2.32 8.30 5.89
CA HIS A 78 -3.22 9.40 5.56
C HIS A 78 -4.37 9.46 6.58
N GLN A 79 -4.40 10.55 7.33
CA GLN A 79 -5.37 10.82 8.38
C GLN A 79 -6.34 11.92 7.95
N ARG A 80 -7.65 11.63 8.00
CA ARG A 80 -8.74 12.59 7.80
C ARG A 80 -9.13 13.27 9.11
N GLU A 81 -8.95 12.56 10.22
CA GLU A 81 -9.18 13.05 11.57
C GLU A 81 -7.95 12.73 12.43
N PRO A 82 -7.64 13.58 13.41
CA PRO A 82 -6.49 13.37 14.27
C PRO A 82 -6.74 12.19 15.22
N LEU A 83 -5.69 11.43 15.55
CA LEU A 83 -5.79 10.29 16.45
C LEU A 83 -5.75 10.76 17.91
N LEU A 84 -6.69 10.27 18.72
CA LEU A 84 -6.71 10.55 20.16
C LEU A 84 -5.53 9.85 20.86
N GLU A 85 -4.77 10.61 21.63
CA GLU A 85 -3.60 10.11 22.38
C GLU A 85 -4.03 9.22 23.56
N GLY A 86 -3.20 8.22 23.91
CA GLY A 86 -3.39 7.39 25.11
C GLY A 86 -4.43 6.27 25.03
N TYR A 87 -5.19 6.16 23.94
CA TYR A 87 -6.15 5.08 23.72
C TYR A 87 -5.59 3.98 22.80
N VAL A 88 -5.96 2.73 23.08
CA VAL A 88 -5.75 1.62 22.14
C VAL A 88 -6.86 1.70 21.10
N ASN A 89 -6.51 2.05 19.88
CA ASN A 89 -7.47 2.18 18.79
C ASN A 89 -7.47 0.89 17.96
N THR A 90 -8.39 -0.02 18.29
CA THR A 90 -8.61 -1.30 17.58
C THR A 90 -9.74 -1.21 16.56
N VAL A 91 -10.38 -0.05 16.40
CA VAL A 91 -11.52 0.14 15.47
C VAL A 91 -11.14 -0.20 14.03
N TYR A 92 -9.85 -0.04 13.69
CA TYR A 92 -9.31 -0.31 12.36
C TYR A 92 -8.67 -1.71 12.23
N ASN A 93 -8.74 -2.54 13.27
CA ASN A 93 -8.24 -3.92 13.28
C ASN A 93 -9.27 -4.89 12.69
N ASN A 94 -9.85 -4.52 11.56
CA ASN A 94 -10.66 -5.38 10.73
C ASN A 94 -10.07 -5.39 9.31
N SER A 95 -9.95 -6.58 8.74
CA SER A 95 -9.57 -6.76 7.35
C SER A 95 -10.82 -6.72 6.48
N ILE A 96 -10.69 -6.20 5.26
CA ILE A 96 -11.74 -6.34 4.23
C ILE A 96 -11.89 -7.80 3.79
N VAL A 97 -10.82 -8.60 3.94
CA VAL A 97 -10.79 -10.02 3.61
C VAL A 97 -10.86 -10.83 4.89
N ASN A 98 -11.93 -11.60 5.06
CA ASN A 98 -12.01 -12.61 6.11
C ASN A 98 -11.16 -13.82 5.70
N ASN A 99 -10.26 -14.26 6.58
CA ASN A 99 -9.30 -15.35 6.34
C ASN A 99 -9.93 -16.68 5.90
N GLU A 100 -11.24 -16.84 6.05
CA GLU A 100 -11.97 -18.09 5.77
C GLU A 100 -12.56 -18.16 4.36
N GLN A 101 -12.85 -17.03 3.69
CA GLN A 101 -13.44 -17.03 2.34
C GLN A 101 -13.04 -15.78 1.53
N TYR A 102 -12.12 -15.95 0.58
CA TYR A 102 -11.77 -14.93 -0.42
C TYR A 102 -12.87 -14.85 -1.48
N LYS A 103 -13.79 -13.87 -1.38
CA LYS A 103 -14.73 -13.58 -2.46
C LYS A 103 -14.15 -12.48 -3.35
N LEU A 104 -14.00 -12.77 -4.64
CA LEU A 104 -13.53 -11.79 -5.65
C LEU A 104 -14.35 -10.49 -5.65
N LYS A 105 -15.64 -10.55 -5.29
CA LYS A 105 -16.53 -9.39 -5.17
C LYS A 105 -16.08 -8.37 -4.10
N ASP A 106 -15.46 -8.85 -3.03
CA ASP A 106 -15.00 -8.00 -1.92
C ASP A 106 -13.71 -7.25 -2.28
N LEU A 107 -12.97 -7.77 -3.27
CA LEU A 107 -11.72 -7.24 -3.79
C LEU A 107 -11.90 -6.35 -5.03
N GLN A 108 -13.14 -6.13 -5.45
CA GLN A 108 -13.44 -5.17 -6.51
C GLN A 108 -13.08 -3.75 -6.06
N SER A 109 -12.63 -2.93 -7.00
CA SER A 109 -12.19 -1.55 -6.75
C SER A 109 -13.26 -0.72 -6.02
N GLU A 110 -14.54 -0.87 -6.39
CA GLU A 110 -15.67 -0.19 -5.76
C GLU A 110 -15.85 -0.59 -4.29
N SER A 111 -15.82 -1.89 -3.98
CA SER A 111 -15.93 -2.43 -2.63
C SER A 111 -14.81 -1.90 -1.73
N ILE A 112 -13.57 -1.88 -2.23
CA ILE A 112 -12.41 -1.38 -1.49
C ILE A 112 -12.51 0.13 -1.28
N GLN A 113 -12.89 0.90 -2.30
CA GLN A 113 -13.07 2.35 -2.16
C GLN A 113 -14.16 2.69 -1.15
N LYS A 114 -15.29 1.99 -1.19
CA LYS A 114 -16.37 2.13 -0.21
C LYS A 114 -15.88 1.79 1.20
N TYR A 115 -15.07 0.73 1.34
CA TYR A 115 -14.45 0.35 2.62
C TYR A 115 -13.52 1.44 3.17
N LEU A 116 -12.61 1.96 2.34
CA LEU A 116 -11.67 3.01 2.71
C LEU A 116 -12.37 4.34 3.01
N SER A 117 -13.47 4.66 2.31
CA SER A 117 -14.22 5.91 2.49
C SER A 117 -14.82 6.08 3.89
N LYS A 118 -15.13 4.97 4.57
CA LYS A 118 -15.71 4.93 5.91
C LYS A 118 -14.67 5.13 7.02
N ARG A 119 -13.37 5.08 6.68
CA ARG A 119 -12.29 5.16 7.66
C ARG A 119 -11.66 6.55 7.65
N TYR A 120 -11.28 7.01 8.84
CA TYR A 120 -10.55 8.26 8.99
C TYR A 120 -9.05 8.08 8.84
N VAL A 121 -8.53 6.88 9.06
CA VAL A 121 -7.10 6.55 8.89
C VAL A 121 -6.95 5.49 7.82
N THR A 122 -6.07 5.76 6.86
CA THR A 122 -5.82 4.92 5.67
C THR A 122 -4.34 4.96 5.32
N LEU A 123 -3.89 4.01 4.48
CA LEU A 123 -2.55 4.07 3.87
C LEU A 123 -2.66 4.57 2.43
N LYS A 124 -1.71 5.40 2.02
CA LYS A 124 -1.56 5.88 0.64
C LYS A 124 -0.11 5.81 0.22
N VAL A 125 0.12 5.77 -1.10
CA VAL A 125 1.46 5.95 -1.67
C VAL A 125 1.60 7.38 -2.13
N ASP A 126 2.43 8.15 -1.42
CA ASP A 126 2.67 9.57 -1.71
C ASP A 126 4.03 10.01 -1.15
N PRO A 127 4.96 10.55 -1.97
CA PRO A 127 4.87 10.71 -3.43
C PRO A 127 4.91 9.39 -4.19
N LYS A 128 4.31 9.37 -5.38
CA LYS A 128 4.33 8.26 -6.34
C LYS A 128 5.11 8.66 -7.60
N TYR A 129 6.09 7.85 -7.98
CA TYR A 129 6.88 8.01 -9.19
C TYR A 129 6.75 6.76 -10.07
N GLU A 130 6.41 6.97 -11.34
CA GLU A 130 6.10 5.89 -12.27
C GLU A 130 6.96 5.99 -13.52
N ILE A 131 7.49 4.85 -13.95
CA ILE A 131 8.34 4.74 -15.14
C ILE A 131 7.79 3.63 -16.01
N TRP A 132 7.47 3.98 -17.25
CA TRP A 132 7.02 3.07 -18.28
C TRP A 132 8.16 2.82 -19.26
N THR A 133 8.51 1.55 -19.46
CA THR A 133 9.41 1.14 -20.55
C THR A 133 8.55 0.58 -21.67
N LEU A 134 8.53 1.31 -22.78
CA LEU A 134 7.83 0.93 -24.00
C LEU A 134 8.43 -0.35 -24.57
N GLY A 135 7.58 -1.18 -25.16
CA GLY A 135 7.98 -2.42 -25.81
C GLY A 135 6.81 -3.33 -26.07
N SER A 136 6.96 -4.23 -27.05
CA SER A 136 5.99 -5.30 -27.29
C SER A 136 6.26 -6.44 -26.31
N THR A 137 5.24 -6.83 -25.56
CA THR A 137 5.24 -8.08 -24.79
C THR A 137 4.74 -9.18 -25.71
N ASN A 138 5.54 -10.23 -25.88
CA ASN A 138 5.14 -11.46 -26.59
C ASN A 138 5.30 -12.63 -25.61
N PHE A 139 4.91 -13.85 -25.99
CA PHE A 139 5.07 -15.06 -25.15
C PHE A 139 6.52 -15.26 -24.64
N LEU A 140 7.52 -14.84 -25.41
CA LEU A 140 8.94 -14.91 -25.05
C LEU A 140 9.42 -13.74 -24.15
N ASP A 141 8.72 -12.60 -24.22
CA ASP A 141 9.07 -11.36 -23.54
C ASP A 141 8.01 -11.00 -22.50
N GLN A 142 8.17 -11.57 -21.31
CA GLN A 142 7.25 -11.41 -20.17
C GLN A 142 7.14 -9.95 -19.72
N LEU A 143 5.94 -9.54 -19.32
CA LEU A 143 5.74 -8.25 -18.68
C LEU A 143 6.38 -8.25 -17.29
N VAL A 144 7.17 -7.23 -17.00
CA VAL A 144 7.82 -7.06 -15.71
C VAL A 144 7.20 -5.88 -14.96
N LEU A 145 6.55 -6.13 -13.82
CA LEU A 145 6.13 -5.08 -12.89
C LEU A 145 7.10 -5.06 -11.71
N ASN A 146 7.74 -3.92 -11.48
CA ASN A 146 8.57 -3.67 -10.32
C ASN A 146 7.91 -2.59 -9.46
N LEU A 147 7.62 -2.90 -8.20
CA LEU A 147 7.13 -1.92 -7.24
C LEU A 147 8.13 -1.84 -6.10
N THR A 148 8.55 -0.63 -5.77
CA THR A 148 9.38 -0.36 -4.59
C THR A 148 8.66 0.64 -3.71
N LEU A 149 8.16 0.18 -2.57
CA LEU A 149 7.54 1.03 -1.56
C LEU A 149 8.53 1.26 -0.43
N PHE A 150 8.72 2.51 -0.04
CA PHE A 150 9.58 2.88 1.09
C PHE A 150 8.71 3.15 2.32
N TYR A 151 9.04 2.51 3.43
CA TYR A 151 8.42 2.66 4.74
C TYR A 151 9.07 3.82 5.48
N LYS A 152 8.81 5.05 5.01
CA LYS A 152 9.29 6.23 5.74
C LYS A 152 8.46 6.47 7.00
N PRO A 153 9.04 7.10 8.03
CA PRO A 153 8.29 7.52 9.21
C PRO A 153 7.11 8.42 8.80
N SER A 154 5.93 8.04 9.28
CA SER A 154 4.69 8.77 9.02
C SER A 154 4.51 9.90 10.01
N LYS A 155 4.05 11.06 9.53
CA LYS A 155 3.65 12.18 10.40
C LYS A 155 2.23 11.92 10.91
N ILE A 156 2.05 12.02 12.23
CA ILE A 156 0.77 11.74 12.88
C ILE A 156 0.25 13.00 13.55
N TRP A 157 -1.05 13.25 13.35
CA TRP A 157 -1.80 14.40 13.82
C TRP A 157 -2.61 13.98 15.06
N TYR A 158 -2.57 14.79 16.11
CA TYR A 158 -3.28 14.57 17.37
C TYR A 158 -4.17 15.78 17.69
N PRO A 159 -5.38 15.57 18.25
CA PRO A 159 -6.20 16.67 18.71
C PRO A 159 -5.61 17.15 20.03
N PHE A 160 -5.12 18.40 20.06
CA PHE A 160 -4.68 19.03 21.29
C PHE A 160 -5.87 19.68 21.99
N SER A 161 -5.96 19.58 23.32
CA SER A 161 -7.05 20.15 24.12
C SER A 161 -7.07 21.69 24.17
N SER A 162 -6.19 22.37 23.44
CA SER A 162 -6.16 23.84 23.33
C SER A 162 -5.48 24.28 22.03
N ILE A 163 -6.27 24.59 21.00
CA ILE A 163 -5.97 25.46 19.84
C ILE A 163 -4.48 25.48 19.39
N CYS A 164 -3.98 24.39 18.80
CA CYS A 164 -2.91 24.31 17.79
C CYS A 164 -2.52 22.83 17.55
N ALA A 165 -2.43 22.40 16.29
CA ALA A 165 -2.01 21.04 15.94
C ALA A 165 -0.48 20.90 16.01
N LEU A 166 0.01 19.89 16.75
CA LEU A 166 1.43 19.52 16.75
C LEU A 166 1.67 18.38 15.76
N ASN A 167 2.70 18.53 14.93
CA ASN A 167 3.16 17.53 13.98
C ASN A 167 4.31 16.72 14.60
N PHE A 168 4.14 15.42 14.75
CA PHE A 168 5.22 14.50 15.14
C PHE A 168 5.42 13.43 14.08
N SER A 169 6.68 13.11 13.76
CA SER A 169 7.06 11.98 12.91
C SER A 169 7.29 10.75 13.75
N PHE A 170 6.62 9.65 13.42
CA PHE A 170 6.72 8.38 14.11
C PHE A 170 7.06 7.25 13.14
N PHE A 171 7.87 6.31 13.61
CA PHE A 171 8.23 5.11 12.86
C PHE A 171 7.20 4.01 13.14
N CYS A 172 6.72 3.38 12.07
CA CYS A 172 5.91 2.17 12.20
C CYS A 172 6.84 1.01 12.53
N LYS A 173 6.77 0.52 13.77
CA LYS A 173 7.61 -0.60 14.21
C LYS A 173 7.24 -1.93 13.55
N ASP A 174 6.00 -2.06 13.08
CA ASP A 174 5.46 -3.32 12.57
C ASP A 174 4.52 -3.04 11.37
N CYS A 175 5.10 -2.69 10.21
CA CYS A 175 4.37 -2.59 8.94
C CYS A 175 4.78 -3.76 8.04
N PHE A 176 3.91 -4.76 7.88
CA PHE A 176 4.22 -5.92 7.05
C PHE A 176 3.11 -6.17 6.04
N LEU A 177 3.50 -6.60 4.85
CA LEU A 177 2.58 -7.09 3.83
C LEU A 177 2.03 -8.45 4.28
N THR A 178 0.71 -8.52 4.48
CA THR A 178 0.03 -9.75 4.92
C THR A 178 -0.41 -10.60 3.74
N SER A 179 -0.88 -9.98 2.66
CA SER A 179 -1.23 -10.66 1.42
C SER A 179 -1.20 -9.70 0.23
N LEU A 180 -1.10 -10.29 -0.95
CA LEU A 180 -1.15 -9.60 -2.24
C LEU A 180 -2.23 -10.27 -3.09
N VAL A 181 -3.07 -9.45 -3.70
CA VAL A 181 -3.97 -9.87 -4.78
C VAL A 181 -3.68 -9.02 -6.02
N ILE A 182 -3.59 -9.69 -7.18
CA ILE A 182 -3.49 -9.06 -8.49
C ILE A 182 -4.81 -9.35 -9.22
N CYS A 183 -5.47 -8.31 -9.72
CA CYS A 183 -6.73 -8.38 -10.46
C CYS A 183 -6.59 -7.74 -11.85
#